data_AF-A0A1V6HEW3-F1
#
_entry.id   AF-A0A1V6HEW3-F1
#
_cell.length_a   1.000
_cell.length_b   1.000
_cell.length_c   1.000
_cell.angle_alpha   90.00
_cell.angle_beta   90.00
_cell.angle_gamma   90.00
#
_symmetry.space_group_name_H-M   'P 1'
#
loop_
_entity.id
_entity.type
_entity.pdbx_description
1 polymer ?
#
loop_
_entity_poly.entity_id
_entity_poly.type
_entity_poly.pdbx_seq_one_letter_code
_entity_poly.pdbx_strand_id
1 'polypeptide(L)'
;MRIRKNIAISENGFIFNPLTGDSFSVNETGIFIIQKLKDGESEETIIRNFMDEYELDTYTAEKDLNDFLSMLQNYQLITNE
;
A
#
# COMPACT_ATOMS: atom_id res chain seq x y z
N MET A 1 8.16 0.38 -5.15
CA MET A 1 7.25 1.55 -4.99
C MET A 1 7.54 2.33 -3.70
N ARG A 2 7.23 3.64 -3.63
CA ARG A 2 7.31 4.46 -2.39
C ARG A 2 6.12 5.40 -2.23
N ILE A 3 5.74 5.70 -0.99
CA ILE A 3 4.70 6.69 -0.69
C ILE A 3 5.21 8.10 -0.95
N ARG A 4 4.37 8.93 -1.58
CA ARG A 4 4.71 10.34 -1.83
C ARG A 4 4.81 11.11 -0.51
N LYS A 5 5.82 11.99 -0.42
CA LYS A 5 6.18 12.71 0.83
C LYS A 5 5.07 13.61 1.40
N ASN A 6 4.12 14.01 0.58
CA ASN A 6 3.04 14.93 0.94
C ASN A 6 1.71 14.22 1.23
N ILE A 7 1.68 12.89 1.27
CA ILE A 7 0.48 12.14 1.65
C ILE A 7 0.42 12.05 3.18
N ALA A 8 -0.71 12.42 3.74
CA ALA A 8 -0.98 12.23 5.16
C ALA A 8 -1.66 10.89 5.38
N ILE A 9 -1.09 10.05 6.26
CA ILE A 9 -1.60 8.71 6.56
C ILE A 9 -1.73 8.59 8.07
N SER A 10 -2.91 8.21 8.51
CA SER A 10 -3.21 7.89 9.91
C SER A 10 -3.07 6.39 10.18
N GLU A 11 -2.94 6.03 11.46
CA GLU A 11 -2.79 4.62 11.88
C GLU A 11 -4.04 3.77 11.63
N ASN A 12 -5.22 4.40 11.54
CA ASN A 12 -6.49 3.71 11.30
C ASN A 12 -6.85 3.55 9.82
N GLY A 13 -5.91 3.84 8.91
CA GLY A 13 -6.11 3.66 7.47
C GLY A 13 -6.82 4.81 6.76
N PHE A 14 -6.97 5.97 7.38
CA PHE A 14 -7.37 7.18 6.66
C PHE A 14 -6.16 7.81 5.97
N ILE A 15 -6.33 8.12 4.68
CA ILE A 15 -5.32 8.72 3.79
C ILE A 15 -5.89 10.01 3.22
N PHE A 16 -5.14 11.09 3.35
CA PHE A 16 -5.46 12.37 2.72
C PHE A 16 -4.39 12.73 1.71
N ASN A 17 -4.80 13.05 0.48
CA ASN A 17 -3.95 13.58 -0.57
C ASN A 17 -4.14 15.10 -0.70
N PRO A 18 -3.24 15.93 -0.15
CA PRO A 18 -3.36 17.38 -0.22
C PRO A 18 -3.23 17.97 -1.63
N LEU A 19 -2.69 17.21 -2.60
CA LEU A 19 -2.56 17.70 -3.98
C LEU A 19 -3.89 17.70 -4.71
N THR A 20 -4.69 16.65 -4.52
CA THR A 20 -5.99 16.51 -5.20
C THR A 20 -7.15 16.96 -4.31
N GLY A 21 -6.96 16.98 -3.00
CA GLY A 21 -8.01 17.21 -2.00
C GLY A 21 -8.79 15.93 -1.65
N ASP A 22 -8.40 14.78 -2.18
CA ASP A 22 -9.11 13.52 -1.96
C ASP A 22 -8.79 12.90 -0.60
N SER A 23 -9.79 12.21 -0.05
CA SER A 23 -9.68 11.41 1.17
C SER A 23 -10.08 9.98 0.87
N PHE A 24 -9.29 9.03 1.36
CA PHE A 24 -9.51 7.60 1.19
C PHE A 24 -9.50 6.92 2.56
N SER A 25 -10.22 5.80 2.64
CA SER A 25 -10.10 4.84 3.73
C SER A 25 -9.65 3.51 3.17
N VAL A 26 -8.69 2.88 3.84
CA VAL A 26 -8.28 1.51 3.54
C VAL A 26 -8.76 0.56 4.63
N ASN A 27 -8.93 -0.71 4.28
CA ASN A 27 -9.20 -1.78 5.22
C ASN A 27 -7.90 -2.23 5.92
N GLU A 28 -8.01 -3.20 6.83
CA GLU A 28 -6.87 -3.73 7.62
C GLU A 28 -5.73 -4.24 6.73
N THR A 29 -6.05 -4.96 5.64
CA THR A 29 -5.04 -5.43 4.68
C THR A 29 -4.33 -4.28 3.98
N GLY A 30 -5.06 -3.24 3.58
CA GLY A 30 -4.46 -2.04 3.00
C GLY A 30 -3.58 -1.29 3.99
N ILE A 31 -3.96 -1.22 5.27
CA ILE A 31 -3.14 -0.65 6.35
C ILE A 31 -1.83 -1.43 6.46
N PHE A 32 -1.90 -2.76 6.48
CA PHE A 32 -0.73 -3.63 6.53
C PHE A 32 0.25 -3.32 5.38
N ILE A 33 -0.23 -3.32 4.13
CA ILE A 33 0.61 -3.05 2.96
C ILE A 33 1.20 -1.63 3.01
N ILE A 34 0.38 -0.63 3.35
CA ILE A 34 0.83 0.77 3.45
C ILE A 34 1.92 0.94 4.51
N GLN A 35 1.79 0.28 5.66
CA GLN A 35 2.79 0.36 6.71
C GLN A 35 4.13 -0.22 6.23
N LYS A 36 4.10 -1.35 5.54
CA LYS A 36 5.30 -1.95 4.94
C LYS A 36 5.95 -1.05 3.88
N LEU A 37 5.15 -0.36 3.07
CA LEU A 37 5.63 0.65 2.12
C LEU A 37 6.25 1.88 2.83
N LYS A 38 5.69 2.32 3.97
CA LYS A 38 6.28 3.40 4.79
C LYS A 38 7.63 3.00 5.37
N ASP A 39 7.76 1.75 5.77
CA ASP A 39 9.00 1.18 6.32
C ASP A 39 10.07 0.95 5.23
N GLY A 40 9.72 1.16 3.96
CA GLY A 40 10.64 1.08 2.83
C GLY A 40 10.99 -0.36 2.44
N GLU A 41 10.16 -1.34 2.84
CA GLU A 41 10.36 -2.73 2.47
C GLU A 41 10.25 -2.94 0.95
N SER A 42 11.01 -3.90 0.42
CA SER A 42 10.92 -4.31 -1.00
C SER A 42 9.61 -5.06 -1.26
N GLU A 43 9.10 -4.99 -2.48
CA GLU A 43 7.89 -5.72 -2.89
C GLU A 43 8.00 -7.23 -2.63
N GLU A 44 9.16 -7.84 -2.86
CA GLU A 44 9.43 -9.24 -2.52
C GLU A 44 9.29 -9.54 -1.01
N THR A 45 9.66 -8.59 -0.15
CA THR A 45 9.52 -8.75 1.30
C THR A 45 8.07 -8.53 1.74
N ILE A 46 7.38 -7.58 1.11
CA ILE A 46 5.95 -7.36 1.31
C ILE A 46 5.17 -8.62 0.91
N ILE A 47 5.44 -9.22 -0.25
CA ILE A 47 4.79 -10.45 -0.71
C ILE A 47 4.98 -11.58 0.30
N ARG A 48 6.22 -11.83 0.76
CA ARG A 48 6.48 -12.87 1.75
C ARG A 48 5.71 -12.64 3.05
N ASN A 49 5.77 -11.42 3.59
CA ASN A 49 5.02 -11.06 4.80
C ASN A 49 3.50 -11.18 4.58
N PHE A 50 3.01 -10.86 3.38
CA PHE A 50 1.59 -10.91 3.05
C PHE A 50 1.09 -12.36 2.92
N MET A 51 1.90 -13.23 2.33
CA MET A 51 1.64 -14.68 2.30
C MET A 51 1.60 -15.28 3.70
N ASP A 52 2.58 -14.93 4.54
CA ASP A 52 2.69 -15.49 5.90
C ASP A 52 1.54 -15.01 6.81
N GLU A 53 1.18 -13.72 6.75
CA GLU A 53 0.13 -13.13 7.62
C GLU A 53 -1.28 -13.62 7.26
N TYR A 54 -1.55 -13.84 5.97
CA TYR A 54 -2.90 -14.16 5.47
C TYR A 54 -3.02 -15.57 4.87
N GLU A 55 -2.01 -16.42 5.05
CA GLU A 55 -1.95 -17.80 4.54
C GLU A 55 -2.25 -17.90 3.03
N LEU A 56 -1.67 -16.99 2.24
CA LEU A 56 -1.90 -16.90 0.80
C LEU A 56 -0.86 -17.71 0.01
N ASP A 57 -1.27 -18.22 -1.15
CA ASP A 57 -0.32 -18.69 -2.16
C ASP A 57 0.36 -17.51 -2.88
N THR A 58 1.50 -17.78 -3.51
CA THR A 58 2.32 -16.76 -4.18
C THR A 58 1.57 -16.02 -5.28
N TYR A 59 0.77 -16.73 -6.08
CA TYR A 59 0.04 -16.12 -7.19
C TYR A 59 -1.01 -15.14 -6.68
N THR A 60 -1.78 -15.53 -5.66
CA THR A 60 -2.78 -14.67 -5.03
C THR A 60 -2.12 -13.44 -4.40
N ALA A 61 -1.06 -13.62 -3.61
CA ALA A 61 -0.36 -12.52 -2.95
C ALA A 61 0.25 -11.51 -3.94
N GLU A 62 0.91 -12.01 -5.00
CA GLU A 62 1.48 -11.16 -6.05
C GLU A 62 0.40 -10.38 -6.79
N LYS A 63 -0.68 -11.06 -7.19
CA LYS A 63 -1.77 -10.42 -7.92
C LYS A 63 -2.44 -9.33 -7.08
N ASP A 64 -2.82 -9.64 -5.86
CA ASP A 64 -3.56 -8.71 -5.00
C ASP A 64 -2.69 -7.52 -4.57
N LEU A 65 -1.38 -7.74 -4.30
CA LEU A 65 -0.46 -6.65 -4.05
C LEU A 65 -0.31 -5.75 -5.28
N ASN A 66 -0.12 -6.32 -6.47
CA ASN A 66 0.03 -5.54 -7.70
C ASN A 66 -1.23 -4.74 -8.04
N ASP A 67 -2.41 -5.33 -7.88
CA ASP A 67 -3.70 -4.65 -8.08
C ASP A 67 -3.82 -3.46 -7.11
N PHE A 68 -3.45 -3.66 -5.84
CA PHE A 68 -3.49 -2.60 -4.83
C PHE A 68 -2.48 -1.48 -5.11
N LEU A 69 -1.23 -1.81 -5.44
CA LEU A 69 -0.20 -0.83 -5.81
C LEU A 69 -0.63 -0.01 -7.03
N SER A 70 -1.20 -0.67 -8.04
CA SER A 70 -1.71 0.01 -9.24
C SER A 70 -2.81 1.01 -8.87
N MET A 71 -3.71 0.63 -7.96
CA MET A 71 -4.76 1.53 -7.46
C MET A 71 -4.16 2.75 -6.71
N LEU A 72 -3.20 2.54 -5.81
CA LEU A 72 -2.52 3.63 -5.11
C LEU A 72 -1.78 4.56 -6.08
N GLN A 73 -1.18 4.02 -7.15
CA GLN A 73 -0.50 4.80 -8.17
C GLN A 73 -1.49 5.66 -8.98
N ASN A 74 -2.63 5.09 -9.36
CA ASN A 74 -3.70 5.79 -10.07
C ASN A 74 -4.27 6.96 -9.25
N TYR A 75 -4.37 6.81 -7.92
CA TYR A 75 -4.76 7.89 -7.00
C TYR A 75 -3.63 8.85 -6.61
N GLN A 76 -2.47 8.73 -7.26
CA GLN A 76 -1.30 9.56 -7.01
C GLN A 76 -0.85 9.54 -5.54
N LEU A 77 -0.95 8.38 -4.88
CA LEU A 77 -0.53 8.19 -3.49
C LEU A 77 0.91 7.67 -3.39
N ILE A 78 1.32 6.86 -4.37
CA ILE A 78 2.67 6.31 -4.47
C ILE A 78 3.40 6.76 -5.74
N THR A 79 4.69 6.51 -5.81
CA THR A 79 5.56 6.77 -6.95
C THR A 79 6.63 5.68 -7.10
N ASN A 80 7.17 5.55 -8.30
CA ASN A 80 8.30 4.67 -8.63
C ASN A 80 9.67 5.33 -8.43
N GLU A 81 9.71 6.61 -8.06
CA GLU A 81 10.92 7.40 -7.82
C GLU A 81 11.51 7.26 -6.40
#